data_AF-A0A257JCB6-F1
#
_entry.id   AF-A0A257JCB6-F1
#
_cell.length_a   1.000
_cell.length_b   1.000
_cell.length_c   1.000
_cell.angle_alpha   90.00
_cell.angle_beta   90.00
_cell.angle_gamma   90.00
#
_symmetry.space_group_name_H-M   'P 1'
#
loop_
_entity.id
_entity.type
_entity.pdbx_description
1 polymer ?
#
loop_
_entity_poly.entity_id
_entity_poly.type
_entity_poly.pdbx_seq_one_letter_code
_entity_poly.pdbx_strand_id
1 'polypeptide(L)'
;DRMSRRDAGGSIAAGETLQWWSGAPMPTPTSTINGTRFNWGRLVFAGGNRVLSGEVLFRQWQPWYAPRLQWVGKQVNRLQVRYWPNTNNLYPMAVLSAAAPNTALLTPGVVSLVEVAGSTSLLSRTGLFMPTATLAGRLSNGKTLAQGIVLSEGIVLSEGIVLSEGIVLSE
;
A
#
# COMPACT_ATOMS: atom_id res chain seq x y z
N ASP A 1 5.21 -6.58 -21.80
CA ASP A 1 5.20 -6.97 -20.38
C ASP A 1 4.96 -5.73 -19.51
N ARG A 2 4.49 -5.85 -18.26
CA ARG A 2 4.27 -4.71 -17.35
C ARG A 2 5.55 -3.94 -17.04
N MET A 3 6.70 -4.62 -16.94
CA MET A 3 8.01 -3.97 -16.81
C MET A 3 8.29 -3.09 -18.03
N SER A 4 8.13 -3.63 -19.26
CA SER A 4 8.33 -2.84 -20.48
C SER A 4 7.36 -1.67 -20.64
N ARG A 5 6.10 -1.79 -20.15
CA ARG A 5 5.15 -0.67 -20.10
C ARG A 5 5.60 0.41 -19.13
N ARG A 6 6.18 0.04 -17.98
CA ARG A 6 6.72 1.01 -17.02
C ARG A 6 8.00 1.68 -17.52
N ASP A 7 8.88 0.92 -18.17
CA ASP A 7 10.12 1.45 -18.77
C ASP A 7 9.81 2.44 -19.90
N ALA A 8 8.69 2.25 -20.59
CA ALA A 8 8.14 3.20 -21.57
C ALA A 8 7.36 4.38 -20.93
N GLY A 9 7.38 4.53 -19.60
CA GLY A 9 6.69 5.62 -18.88
C GLY A 9 5.19 5.42 -18.67
N GLY A 10 4.65 4.23 -18.95
CA GLY A 10 3.24 3.91 -18.78
C GLY A 10 2.80 3.72 -17.33
N SER A 11 1.55 4.05 -17.04
CA SER A 11 0.91 3.78 -15.74
C SER A 11 0.36 2.35 -15.67
N ILE A 12 0.40 1.77 -14.47
CA ILE A 12 -0.26 0.50 -14.13
C ILE A 12 -1.56 0.85 -13.40
N ALA A 13 -2.67 0.28 -13.84
CA ALA A 13 -3.97 0.56 -13.26
C ALA A 13 -4.10 -0.06 -11.87
N ALA A 14 -4.86 0.59 -10.97
CA ALA A 14 -5.18 0.02 -9.67
C ALA A 14 -5.90 -1.33 -9.86
N GLY A 15 -5.48 -2.37 -9.12
CA GLY A 15 -6.10 -3.69 -9.21
C GLY A 15 -5.59 -4.56 -10.35
N GLU A 16 -4.76 -4.02 -11.26
CA GLU A 16 -4.13 -4.81 -12.32
C GLU A 16 -3.35 -5.96 -11.69
N THR A 17 -3.59 -7.21 -12.13
CA THR A 17 -2.94 -8.39 -11.56
C THR A 17 -1.42 -8.20 -11.52
N LEU A 18 -0.75 -8.67 -10.47
CA LEU A 18 0.70 -8.76 -10.37
C LEU A 18 1.25 -10.05 -10.97
N GLN A 19 0.37 -11.03 -11.17
CA GLN A 19 0.74 -12.38 -11.56
C GLN A 19 1.21 -12.42 -13.02
N TRP A 20 2.11 -13.35 -13.30
CA TRP A 20 2.62 -13.58 -14.65
C TRP A 20 1.52 -14.07 -15.62
N TRP A 21 0.60 -14.89 -15.10
CA TRP A 21 -0.52 -15.45 -15.86
C TRP A 21 -1.79 -15.50 -15.01
N SER A 22 -2.95 -15.56 -15.67
CA SER A 22 -4.26 -15.54 -15.01
C SER A 22 -4.53 -16.84 -14.25
N GLY A 23 -4.72 -16.76 -12.93
CA GLY A 23 -5.02 -17.91 -12.10
C GLY A 23 -3.82 -18.55 -11.41
N ALA A 24 -2.64 -17.91 -11.48
CA ALA A 24 -1.47 -18.37 -10.74
C ALA A 24 -1.78 -18.51 -9.23
N PRO A 25 -1.45 -19.63 -8.57
CA PRO A 25 -1.64 -19.78 -7.14
C PRO A 25 -0.63 -18.91 -6.38
N MET A 26 -0.99 -18.47 -5.17
CA MET A 26 -0.01 -17.90 -4.24
C MET A 26 0.86 -19.03 -3.68
N PRO A 27 2.16 -18.78 -3.39
CA PRO A 27 2.98 -19.73 -2.67
C PRO A 27 2.36 -20.09 -1.31
N THR A 28 2.52 -21.34 -0.89
CA THR A 28 2.18 -21.73 0.48
C THR A 28 2.99 -20.87 1.45
N PRO A 29 2.37 -20.12 2.36
CA PRO A 29 3.05 -19.07 3.14
C PRO A 29 3.81 -19.67 4.33
N THR A 30 4.67 -20.65 4.07
CA THR A 30 5.47 -21.34 5.08
C THR A 30 6.84 -21.65 4.52
N SER A 31 7.87 -21.58 5.36
CA SER A 31 9.21 -22.05 5.04
C SER A 31 9.68 -23.07 6.07
N THR A 32 10.59 -23.95 5.66
CA THR A 32 11.27 -24.88 6.56
C THR A 32 12.76 -24.57 6.53
N ILE A 33 13.35 -24.27 7.69
CA ILE A 33 14.81 -24.09 7.85
C ILE A 33 15.28 -25.08 8.90
N ASN A 34 16.28 -25.89 8.59
CA ASN A 34 16.85 -26.93 9.48
C ASN A 34 15.76 -27.84 10.11
N GLY A 35 14.79 -28.28 9.30
CA GLY A 35 13.70 -29.16 9.77
C GLY A 35 12.57 -28.46 10.55
N THR A 36 12.73 -27.18 10.91
CA THR A 36 11.69 -26.41 11.60
C THR A 36 10.85 -25.63 10.61
N ARG A 37 9.53 -25.87 10.61
CA ARG A 37 8.57 -25.12 9.78
C ARG A 37 8.09 -23.87 10.50
N PHE A 38 8.03 -22.74 9.79
CA PHE A 38 7.46 -21.48 10.26
C PHE A 38 6.54 -20.85 9.23
N ASN A 39 5.51 -20.16 9.72
CA ASN A 39 4.59 -19.39 8.89
C ASN A 39 5.23 -18.05 8.49
N TRP A 40 4.99 -17.63 7.26
CA TRP A 40 5.35 -16.28 6.82
C TRP A 40 4.45 -15.25 7.51
N GLY A 41 5.00 -14.07 7.80
CA GLY A 41 4.22 -13.00 8.43
C GLY A 41 3.04 -12.55 7.58
N ARG A 42 3.21 -12.48 6.25
CA ARG A 42 2.22 -11.94 5.29
C ARG A 42 1.81 -10.50 5.61
N LEU A 43 2.73 -9.71 6.17
CA LEU A 43 2.51 -8.33 6.61
C LEU A 43 3.31 -7.37 5.73
N VAL A 44 2.71 -6.23 5.40
CA VAL A 44 3.37 -5.11 4.74
C VAL A 44 3.09 -3.83 5.51
N PHE A 45 4.15 -3.07 5.81
CA PHE A 45 4.00 -1.72 6.34
C PHE A 45 3.75 -0.74 5.20
N ALA A 46 2.76 0.13 5.36
CA ALA A 46 2.40 1.13 4.37
C ALA A 46 2.07 2.48 5.01
N GLY A 47 2.36 3.57 4.33
CA GLY A 47 2.02 4.92 4.80
C GLY A 47 2.62 5.30 6.15
N GLY A 48 3.66 4.61 6.62
CA GLY A 48 4.33 4.87 7.91
C GLY A 48 3.58 4.42 9.17
N ASN A 49 2.26 4.29 9.14
CA ASN A 49 1.44 3.95 10.31
C ASN A 49 0.42 2.81 10.08
N ARG A 50 0.49 2.12 8.94
CA ARG A 50 -0.45 1.04 8.62
C ARG A 50 0.29 -0.28 8.46
N VAL A 51 -0.37 -1.36 8.91
CA VAL A 51 0.03 -2.74 8.61
C VAL A 51 -1.08 -3.38 7.81
N LEU A 52 -0.71 -3.92 6.65
CA LEU A 52 -1.61 -4.49 5.66
C LEU A 52 -1.31 -5.98 5.43
N SER A 53 -2.31 -6.71 4.99
CA SER A 53 -2.23 -8.11 4.59
C SER A 53 -3.30 -8.45 3.53
N GLY A 54 -3.58 -9.74 3.35
CA GLY A 54 -4.57 -10.26 2.40
C GLY A 54 -3.96 -10.57 1.03
N GLU A 55 -4.58 -11.51 0.30
CA GLU A 55 -4.03 -11.94 -0.99
C GLU A 55 -4.06 -10.84 -2.05
N VAL A 56 -5.08 -9.97 -2.03
CA VAL A 56 -5.20 -8.84 -2.96
C VAL A 56 -3.96 -7.96 -2.94
N LEU A 57 -3.41 -7.68 -1.76
CA LEU A 57 -2.20 -6.87 -1.59
C LEU A 57 -1.01 -7.42 -2.39
N PHE A 58 -0.90 -8.74 -2.49
CA PHE A 58 0.19 -9.45 -3.15
C PHE A 58 -0.14 -9.88 -4.59
N ARG A 59 -1.42 -9.97 -4.94
CA ARG A 59 -1.89 -10.38 -6.26
C ARG A 59 -2.20 -9.21 -7.19
N GLN A 60 -2.39 -8.01 -6.67
CA GLN A 60 -2.83 -6.86 -7.46
C GLN A 60 -1.98 -5.63 -7.22
N TRP A 61 -1.79 -4.84 -8.28
CA TRP A 61 -1.10 -3.58 -8.24
C TRP A 61 -1.85 -2.63 -7.33
N GLN A 62 -1.18 -2.23 -6.26
CA GLN A 62 -1.63 -1.16 -5.40
C GLN A 62 -1.01 0.14 -5.90
N PRO A 63 -1.79 1.21 -6.13
CA PRO A 63 -1.26 2.48 -6.61
C PRO A 63 -0.09 3.04 -5.80
N TRP A 64 -0.06 2.80 -4.47
CA TRP A 64 1.05 3.25 -3.62
C TRP A 64 2.40 2.59 -3.91
N TYR A 65 2.43 1.49 -4.68
CA TYR A 65 3.67 0.90 -5.19
C TYR A 65 4.35 1.76 -6.26
N ALA A 66 3.69 2.80 -6.77
CA ALA A 66 4.28 3.71 -7.73
C ALA A 66 5.49 4.42 -7.10
N PRO A 67 6.69 4.32 -7.70
CA PRO A 67 7.93 4.84 -7.09
C PRO A 67 7.94 6.37 -6.98
N ARG A 68 7.11 7.05 -7.78
CA ARG A 68 6.95 8.51 -7.74
C ARG A 68 5.88 8.96 -6.76
N LEU A 69 5.23 8.05 -6.03
CA LEU A 69 4.24 8.38 -5.01
C LEU A 69 4.86 8.14 -3.63
N GLN A 70 4.88 9.17 -2.79
CA GLN A 70 5.33 9.09 -1.41
C GLN A 70 4.12 9.21 -0.50
N TRP A 71 3.88 8.19 0.32
CA TRP A 71 2.78 8.18 1.28
C TRP A 71 3.32 8.10 2.70
N VAL A 72 3.03 9.11 3.51
CA VAL A 72 3.46 9.20 4.91
C VAL A 72 2.32 9.74 5.76
N GLY A 73 1.80 8.90 6.65
CA GLY A 73 0.69 9.19 7.54
C GLY A 73 -0.55 9.66 6.78
N LYS A 74 -0.79 10.98 6.86
CA LYS A 74 -1.93 11.67 6.24
C LYS A 74 -1.58 12.41 4.95
N GLN A 75 -0.31 12.42 4.57
CA GLN A 75 0.19 13.16 3.41
C GLN A 75 0.57 12.19 2.30
N VAL A 76 0.20 12.57 1.08
CA VAL A 76 0.65 11.88 -0.13
C VAL A 76 1.22 12.93 -1.06
N ASN A 77 2.49 12.75 -1.39
CA ASN A 77 3.20 13.61 -2.33
C ASN A 77 3.57 12.82 -3.58
N ARG A 78 3.71 13.53 -4.69
CA ARG A 78 4.20 12.99 -5.96
C ARG A 78 5.54 13.62 -6.31
N LEU A 79 6.51 12.77 -6.62
CA LEU A 79 7.82 13.17 -7.11
C LEU A 79 7.74 13.57 -8.59
N GLN A 80 8.14 14.80 -8.86
CA GLN A 80 8.20 15.41 -10.18
C GLN A 80 9.65 15.64 -10.56
N VAL A 81 10.11 14.98 -11.62
CA VAL A 81 11.44 15.23 -12.17
C VAL A 81 11.35 16.47 -13.05
N ARG A 82 12.12 17.50 -12.71
CA ARG A 82 12.36 18.68 -13.53
C ARG A 82 13.59 18.43 -14.38
N TYR A 83 13.52 18.72 -15.66
CA TYR A 83 14.62 18.51 -16.62
C TYR A 83 15.19 19.85 -17.07
N TRP A 84 16.46 19.87 -17.48
CA TRP A 84 17.01 21.01 -18.23
C TRP A 84 16.29 21.14 -19.57
N PRO A 85 16.12 22.36 -20.11
CA PRO A 85 15.60 22.54 -21.47
C PRO A 85 16.47 21.78 -22.48
N ASN A 86 15.95 20.69 -23.03
CA ASN A 86 16.59 19.86 -24.05
C ASN A 86 15.51 19.07 -24.80
N THR A 87 15.90 18.45 -25.91
CA THR A 87 15.04 17.51 -26.63
C THR A 87 14.83 16.26 -25.79
N ASN A 88 13.56 15.84 -25.60
CA ASN A 88 13.14 14.60 -24.94
C ASN A 88 13.41 14.48 -23.43
N ASN A 89 13.63 15.57 -22.69
CA ASN A 89 13.81 15.54 -21.23
C ASN A 89 14.90 14.53 -20.79
N LEU A 90 16.08 14.58 -21.41
CA LEU A 90 17.15 13.61 -21.17
C LEU A 90 17.94 13.89 -19.89
N TYR A 91 18.14 15.16 -19.56
CA TYR A 91 18.99 15.57 -18.43
C TYR A 91 18.15 16.03 -17.23
N PRO A 92 17.99 15.19 -16.18
CA PRO A 92 17.29 15.59 -14.98
C PRO A 92 18.06 16.69 -14.25
N MET A 93 17.36 17.76 -13.88
CA MET A 93 17.89 18.89 -13.12
C MET A 93 17.63 18.72 -11.63
N ALA A 94 16.40 18.37 -11.27
CA ALA A 94 15.97 18.25 -9.89
C ALA A 94 14.80 17.29 -9.75
N VAL A 95 14.64 16.71 -8.55
CA VAL A 95 13.41 16.01 -8.16
C VAL A 95 12.68 16.88 -7.15
N LEU A 96 11.49 17.33 -7.52
CA LEU A 96 10.61 18.13 -6.70
C LEU A 96 9.54 17.25 -6.08
N SER A 97 9.00 17.67 -4.95
CA SER A 97 7.86 17.03 -4.29
C SER A 97 6.69 18.00 -4.30
N ALA A 98 5.52 17.54 -4.74
CA ALA A 98 4.28 18.29 -4.73
C ALA A 98 3.17 17.40 -4.15
N ALA A 99 2.07 17.99 -3.67
CA ALA A 99 0.90 17.20 -3.25
C ALA A 99 0.45 16.28 -4.40
N ALA A 100 0.13 15.02 -4.07
CA ALA A 100 -0.39 14.11 -5.08
C ALA A 100 -1.83 14.53 -5.43
N PRO A 101 -2.25 14.41 -6.70
CA PRO A 101 -3.65 14.59 -7.08
C PRO A 101 -4.51 13.48 -6.46
N ASN A 102 -5.84 13.65 -6.49
CA ASN A 102 -6.78 12.61 -6.09
C ASN A 102 -6.42 11.27 -6.71
N THR A 103 -6.14 10.28 -5.87
CA THR A 103 -5.64 8.99 -6.31
C THR A 103 -6.02 7.91 -5.32
N ALA A 104 -6.35 6.73 -5.83
CA ALA A 104 -6.35 5.54 -5.01
C ALA A 104 -4.93 5.29 -4.46
N LEU A 105 -4.84 4.75 -3.26
CA LEU A 105 -3.63 4.28 -2.60
C LEU A 105 -3.68 2.75 -2.46
N LEU A 106 -4.82 2.23 -1.99
CA LEU A 106 -5.09 0.79 -1.86
C LEU A 106 -6.39 0.43 -2.58
N THR A 107 -6.45 -0.79 -3.09
CA THR A 107 -7.65 -1.35 -3.73
C THR A 107 -8.58 -2.00 -2.72
N PRO A 108 -9.86 -2.18 -3.07
CA PRO A 108 -10.78 -3.07 -2.36
C PRO A 108 -10.17 -4.46 -2.13
N GLY A 109 -10.47 -5.08 -0.99
CA GLY A 109 -10.05 -6.44 -0.64
C GLY A 109 -8.69 -6.56 0.06
N VAL A 110 -7.91 -5.47 0.15
CA VAL A 110 -6.74 -5.42 1.05
C VAL A 110 -7.21 -5.51 2.51
N VAL A 111 -6.47 -6.23 3.35
CA VAL A 111 -6.79 -6.38 4.78
C VAL A 111 -5.96 -5.41 5.61
N SER A 112 -6.61 -4.58 6.42
CA SER A 112 -5.99 -3.73 7.44
C SER A 112 -5.84 -4.49 8.76
N LEU A 113 -4.70 -4.33 9.42
CA LEU A 113 -4.44 -4.86 10.76
C LEU A 113 -4.22 -3.76 11.79
N VAL A 114 -4.48 -2.50 11.43
CA VAL A 114 -4.34 -1.36 12.33
C VAL A 114 -5.28 -1.51 13.53
N GLU A 115 -6.50 -1.98 13.29
CA GLU A 115 -7.50 -2.26 14.31
C GLU A 115 -7.07 -3.37 15.28
N VAL A 116 -6.33 -4.36 14.78
CA VAL A 116 -5.78 -5.47 15.57
C VAL A 116 -4.58 -5.01 16.39
N ALA A 117 -3.74 -4.15 15.79
CA ALA A 117 -2.53 -3.63 16.41
C ALA A 117 -2.84 -2.61 17.52
N GLY A 118 -3.90 -1.80 17.34
CA GLY A 118 -4.30 -0.73 18.25
C GLY A 118 -3.31 0.44 18.27
N SER A 119 -3.50 1.35 19.22
CA SER A 119 -2.62 2.52 19.40
C SER A 119 -1.19 2.10 19.70
N THR A 120 -0.22 2.80 19.13
CA THR A 120 1.21 2.52 19.33
C THR A 120 1.63 2.85 20.77
N SER A 121 2.15 1.85 21.48
CA SER A 121 2.69 2.00 22.83
C SER A 121 3.81 0.99 23.06
N LEU A 122 4.99 1.47 23.45
CA LEU A 122 6.11 0.61 23.81
C LEU A 122 5.83 -0.13 25.12
N LEU A 123 5.23 0.55 26.10
CA LEU A 123 4.89 -0.01 27.41
C LEU A 123 3.89 -1.16 27.27
N SER A 124 2.86 -0.98 26.44
CA SER A 124 1.79 -1.97 26.24
C SER A 124 2.11 -2.97 25.13
N ARG A 125 3.22 -2.79 24.39
CA ARG A 125 3.61 -3.60 23.22
C ARG A 125 2.51 -3.69 22.15
N THR A 126 1.90 -2.55 21.85
CA THR A 126 0.82 -2.40 20.85
C THR A 126 1.25 -1.50 19.70
N GLY A 127 0.44 -1.46 18.64
CA GLY A 127 0.73 -0.74 17.39
C GLY A 127 2.06 -1.18 16.79
N LEU A 128 2.96 -0.23 16.52
CA LEU A 128 4.28 -0.49 15.95
C LEU A 128 5.19 -1.38 16.81
N PHE A 129 4.92 -1.49 18.11
CA PHE A 129 5.72 -2.30 19.03
C PHE A 129 5.15 -3.70 19.26
N MET A 130 4.04 -4.05 18.58
CA MET A 130 3.51 -5.40 18.62
C MET A 130 4.45 -6.36 17.87
N PRO A 131 4.84 -7.50 18.44
CA PRO A 131 5.67 -8.48 17.74
C PRO A 131 5.00 -8.96 16.44
N THR A 132 5.77 -8.98 15.36
CA THR A 132 5.33 -9.45 14.03
C THR A 132 4.67 -10.83 14.09
N ALA A 133 5.21 -11.75 14.89
CA ALA A 133 4.63 -13.08 15.08
C ALA A 133 3.24 -13.05 15.72
N THR A 134 3.01 -12.15 16.68
CA THR A 134 1.70 -11.95 17.32
C THR A 134 0.69 -11.41 16.32
N LEU A 135 1.08 -10.42 15.51
CA LEU A 135 0.19 -9.84 14.49
C LEU A 135 -0.11 -10.83 13.36
N ALA A 136 0.89 -11.60 12.92
CA ALA A 136 0.72 -12.68 11.95
C ALA A 136 -0.18 -13.81 12.46
N GLY A 137 -0.16 -14.08 13.77
CA GLY A 137 -1.10 -15.02 14.41
C GLY A 137 -2.55 -14.51 14.46
N ARG A 138 -2.80 -13.22 14.19
CA ARG A 138 -4.10 -12.57 14.29
C ARG A 138 -4.62 -12.06 12.93
N LEU A 139 -4.09 -12.55 11.82
CA LEU A 139 -4.50 -12.12 10.47
C LEU A 139 -6.02 -12.27 10.22
N SER A 140 -6.65 -13.30 10.80
CA SER A 140 -8.10 -13.54 10.69
C SER A 140 -8.94 -12.42 11.32
N ASN A 141 -8.36 -11.65 12.24
CA ASN A 141 -9.04 -10.54 12.92
C ASN A 141 -8.85 -9.22 12.16
N GLY A 142 -8.12 -9.23 11.05
CA GLY A 142 -7.93 -8.07 10.20
C GLY A 142 -9.21 -7.65 9.50
N LYS A 143 -9.32 -6.35 9.21
CA LYS A 143 -10.47 -5.75 8.54
C LYS A 143 -10.24 -5.69 7.04
N THR A 144 -11.08 -6.37 6.26
CA THR A 144 -11.06 -6.25 4.80
C THR A 144 -11.59 -4.87 4.38
N LEU A 145 -10.83 -4.14 3.58
CA LEU A 145 -11.21 -2.83 3.06
C LEU A 145 -12.21 -3.01 1.91
N ALA A 146 -13.47 -2.63 2.12
CA ALA A 146 -14.50 -2.77 1.09
C ALA A 146 -14.27 -1.86 -0.14
N GLN A 147 -13.70 -0.67 0.06
CA GLN A 147 -13.48 0.33 -0.99
C GLN A 147 -11.99 0.66 -1.23
N GLY A 148 -11.09 0.04 -0.47
CA GLY A 148 -9.67 0.42 -0.47
C GLY A 148 -9.41 1.73 0.29
N ILE A 149 -8.36 2.46 -0.10
CA ILE A 149 -8.03 3.79 0.45
C ILE A 149 -7.81 4.73 -0.73
N VAL A 150 -8.46 5.89 -0.70
CA VAL A 150 -8.36 6.93 -1.73
C VAL A 150 -7.96 8.24 -1.08
N LEU A 151 -7.04 8.97 -1.71
CA LEU A 151 -6.78 10.38 -1.45
C LEU A 151 -7.82 11.21 -2.19
N SER A 152 -8.59 12.00 -1.45
CA SER A 152 -9.52 12.99 -1.98
C SER A 152 -9.19 14.36 -1.39
N GLU A 153 -9.21 15.40 -2.21
CA GLU A 153 -9.14 16.80 -1.78
C GLU A 153 -10.18 17.06 -0.67
N GLY A 154 -9.78 17.80 0.36
CA GLY A 154 -10.67 18.17 1.48
C GLY A 154 -10.78 17.15 2.63
N ILE A 155 -10.30 15.91 2.49
CA ILE A 155 -10.26 14.95 3.61
C ILE A 155 -8.82 14.74 4.06
N VAL A 156 -8.47 15.42 5.16
CA VAL A 156 -7.35 14.98 6.02
C VAL A 156 -7.64 13.52 6.39
N LEU A 157 -6.69 12.60 6.14
CA LEU A 157 -6.77 11.18 6.55
C LEU A 157 -6.87 11.09 8.10
N SER A 158 -8.00 11.46 8.68
CA SER A 158 -8.19 11.54 10.12
C SER A 158 -8.24 10.14 10.70
N GLU A 159 -7.44 9.91 11.74
CA GLU A 159 -7.43 8.64 12.46
C GLU A 159 -8.83 8.43 13.04
N GLY A 160 -9.50 7.36 12.64
CA GLY A 160 -10.82 6.99 13.18
C GLY A 160 -12.03 7.26 12.29
N ILE A 161 -11.90 7.80 11.08
CA ILE A 161 -13.02 7.76 10.13
C ILE A 161 -13.05 6.39 9.47
N VAL A 162 -13.89 5.51 10.01
CA VAL A 162 -14.44 4.41 9.22
C VAL A 162 -15.41 5.04 8.23
N LEU A 163 -15.00 5.17 6.97
CA LEU A 163 -15.92 5.38 5.85
C LEU A 163 -16.68 4.07 5.63
N SER A 164 -17.61 3.79 6.55
CA SER A 164 -18.68 2.84 6.29
C SER A 164 -19.72 3.61 5.51
N GLU A 165 -19.98 3.11 4.31
CA GLU A 165 -21.04 3.52 3.39
C GLU A 165 -20.71 4.70 2.49
N GLY A 166 -20.95 4.48 1.19
CA GLY A 166 -20.62 5.39 0.11
C GLY A 166 -21.32 6.73 0.30
N ILE A 167 -20.53 7.76 0.58
CA ILE A 167 -20.89 9.14 0.28
C ILE A 167 -19.74 9.72 -0.54
N VAL A 168 -20.08 10.06 -1.78
CA VAL A 168 -19.34 11.01 -2.59
C VAL A 168 -19.80 12.38 -2.11
N LEU A 169 -18.94 13.11 -1.39
CA LEU A 169 -19.14 14.55 -1.22
C LEU A 169 -18.54 15.21 -2.46
N SER A 170 -19.41 15.44 -3.44
CA SER A 170 -19.16 16.43 -4.48
C SER A 170 -19.40 17.80 -3.87
N GLU A 171 -18.43 18.70 -3.98
CA GLU A 171 -18.77 20.05 -4.44
C GLU A 171 -18.62 20.05 -5.97
#